data_AF-A0A528MYZ4-F1
#
_entry.id   AF-A0A528MYZ4-F1
#
_cell.length_a   1.000
_cell.length_b   1.000
_cell.length_c   1.000
_cell.angle_alpha   90.00
_cell.angle_beta   90.00
_cell.angle_gamma   90.00
#
_symmetry.space_group_name_H-M   'P 1'
#
loop_
_entity.id
_entity.type
_entity.pdbx_description
1 polymer ?
#
loop_
_entity_poly.entity_id
_entity_poly.type
_entity_poly.pdbx_seq_one_letter_code
_entity_poly.pdbx_strand_id
1 'polypeptide(L)' 'RIVHGGREFVEPVRLTPVVIAALDRLTPLAPLHQPRSLAPIRTLAALRPDLPQVGCFDTAFHQTIDPIV' A
#
# COMPACT_ATOMS: atom_id res chain seq x y z
N ARG A 1 -2.20 5.33 -4.68
CA ARG A 1 -1.17 6.01 -3.87
C ARG A 1 -1.39 5.64 -2.41
N ILE A 2 -0.34 5.16 -1.74
CA ILE A 2 -0.34 4.72 -0.35
C ILE A 2 0.91 5.33 0.30
N VAL A 3 0.78 5.95 1.46
CA VAL A 3 1.92 6.67 2.07
C VAL A 3 3.04 5.69 2.46
N HIS A 4 2.71 4.62 3.20
CA HIS A 4 3.73 3.74 3.76
C HIS A 4 3.58 2.30 3.24
N GLY A 5 4.59 1.82 2.50
CA GLY A 5 4.70 0.43 2.03
C GLY A 5 5.42 -0.52 3.00
N GLY A 6 5.98 0.03 4.08
CA GLY A 6 6.77 -0.77 5.03
C GLY A 6 8.07 -1.22 4.38
N ARG A 7 8.57 -2.40 4.78
CA ARG A 7 9.75 -3.02 4.18
C ARG A 7 9.42 -3.95 3.01
N GLU A 8 8.15 -4.35 2.89
CA GLU A 8 7.71 -5.38 1.94
C GLU A 8 7.29 -4.77 0.60
N PHE A 9 6.64 -3.60 0.62
CA PHE A 9 6.12 -2.97 -0.60
C PHE A 9 7.02 -1.83 -1.06
N VAL A 10 8.00 -2.18 -1.91
CA VAL A 10 9.10 -1.31 -2.36
C VAL A 10 8.99 -0.88 -3.82
N GLU A 11 7.95 -1.32 -4.52
CA GLU A 11 7.66 -1.00 -5.92
C GLU A 11 6.14 -1.02 -6.16
N PRO A 12 5.63 -0.57 -7.32
CA PRO A 12 4.20 -0.67 -7.61
C PRO A 12 3.70 -2.12 -7.61
N VAL A 13 2.64 -2.43 -6.87
CA VAL A 13 2.10 -3.80 -6.76
C VAL A 13 0.64 -3.87 -7.15
N ARG A 14 0.24 -5.01 -7.75
CA ARG A 14 -1.18 -5.32 -7.96
C ARG A 14 -1.87 -5.54 -6.61
N LEU A 15 -2.97 -4.82 -6.38
CA LEU A 15 -3.73 -4.91 -5.15
C LEU A 15 -4.68 -6.11 -5.20
N THR A 16 -4.25 -7.22 -4.60
CA THR A 16 -5.06 -8.41 -4.34
C THR A 16 -5.62 -8.38 -2.91
N PRO A 17 -6.59 -9.23 -2.55
CA PRO A 17 -7.07 -9.31 -1.17
C PRO A 17 -5.97 -9.57 -0.15
N VAL A 18 -4.99 -10.42 -0.48
CA VAL A 18 -3.84 -10.74 0.37
C VAL A 18 -2.96 -9.50 0.58
N VAL A 19 -2.67 -8.76 -0.51
CA VAL A 19 -1.88 -7.53 -0.44
C VAL A 19 -2.62 -6.45 0.37
N ILE A 20 -3.93 -6.28 0.18
CA ILE A 20 -4.73 -5.31 0.95
C ILE A 20 -4.71 -5.65 2.45
N ALA A 21 -4.80 -6.92 2.82
CA ALA A 21 -4.69 -7.36 4.22
C ALA A 21 -3.29 -7.10 4.81
N ALA A 22 -2.23 -7.30 4.01
CA ALA A 22 -0.87 -6.98 4.44
C ALA A 22 -0.66 -5.48 4.64
N LEU A 23 -1.19 -4.66 3.73
CA LEU A 23 -1.16 -3.20 3.83
C LEU A 23 -1.96 -2.69 5.04
N ASP A 24 -3.05 -3.35 5.42
CA ASP A 24 -3.85 -2.98 6.59
C ASP A 24 -3.05 -3.15 7.90
N ARG A 25 -2.21 -4.19 7.99
CA ARG A 25 -1.30 -4.39 9.14
C ARG A 25 -0.25 -3.29 9.28
N LEU A 26 0.01 -2.51 8.23
CA LEU A 26 0.92 -1.36 8.28
C LEU A 26 0.26 -0.08 8.81
N THR A 27 -1.02 -0.11 9.19
CA THR A 27 -1.73 1.05 9.77
C THR A 27 -0.96 1.74 10.90
N PRO A 28 -0.27 1.06 11.83
CA PRO A 28 0.51 1.73 12.87
C PRO A 28 1.63 2.65 12.35
N LEU A 29 2.16 2.42 11.14
CA LEU A 29 3.21 3.26 10.53
C LEU A 29 2.65 4.55 9.94
N ALA A 30 1.36 4.58 9.60
CA ALA A 30 0.70 5.75 9.01
C ALA A 30 -0.79 5.81 9.41
N PRO A 31 -1.13 5.94 10.71
CA PRO A 31 -2.48 5.70 11.23
C PRO A 31 -3.53 6.64 10.64
N LEU A 32 -3.15 7.86 10.29
CA LEU A 32 -4.04 8.83 9.67
C LEU A 32 -4.20 8.64 8.14
N HIS A 33 -3.29 7.93 7.48
CA HIS A 33 -3.25 7.82 6.02
C HIS A 33 -3.65 6.43 5.53
N GLN A 34 -3.13 5.37 6.17
CA GLN A 34 -3.30 4.00 5.69
C GLN A 34 -4.78 3.60 5.57
N PRO A 35 -5.64 3.78 6.60
CA PRO A 35 -7.05 3.37 6.49
C PRO A 35 -7.79 4.18 5.41
N ARG A 36 -7.45 5.46 5.26
CA ARG A 36 -8.03 6.36 4.25
C ARG A 36 -7.60 5.99 2.84
N SER A 37 -6.37 5.51 2.65
CA SER A 37 -5.91 4.98 1.36
C SER A 37 -6.58 3.64 1.02
N LEU A 38 -6.78 2.75 1.99
CA LEU A 38 -7.35 1.42 1.75
C LEU A 38 -8.88 1.41 1.58
N ALA A 39 -9.61 2.36 2.18
CA ALA A 39 -11.06 2.45 2.05
C ALA A 39 -11.54 2.50 0.58
N PRO A 40 -11.10 3.43 -0.29
CA PRO A 40 -11.53 3.46 -1.69
C PRO A 40 -11.07 2.22 -2.47
N ILE A 41 -9.93 1.63 -2.13
CA ILE A 41 -9.44 0.39 -2.76
C ILE A 41 -10.42 -0.75 -2.52
N ARG A 42 -10.86 -0.92 -1.27
CA ARG A 42 -11.86 -1.95 -0.88
C ARG A 42 -13.20 -1.70 -1.56
N THR A 43 -13.67 -0.45 -1.57
CA THR A 43 -14.93 -0.08 -2.23
C THR A 43 -14.89 -0.43 -3.72
N LEU A 44 -13.81 -0.06 -4.43
CA LEU A 44 -13.67 -0.38 -5.84
C LEU A 44 -13.51 -1.89 -6.10
N ALA A 45 -12.83 -2.62 -5.22
CA ALA A 45 -12.69 -4.07 -5.35
C ALA A 45 -14.05 -4.79 -5.23
N ALA A 46 -14.95 -4.28 -4.39
CA ALA A 46 -16.30 -4.80 -4.27
C ALA A 46 -17.20 -4.40 -5.46
N LEU A 47 -17.13 -3.14 -5.90
CA LEU A 47 -17.99 -2.63 -6.99
C LEU A 47 -17.55 -3.10 -8.38
N ARG A 48 -16.26 -3.29 -8.59
CA ARG A 48 -15.64 -3.60 -9.89
C ARG A 48 -14.53 -4.65 -9.70
N PRO A 49 -14.88 -5.92 -9.42
CA PRO A 49 -13.91 -6.96 -9.11
C PRO A 49 -12.91 -7.21 -10.26
N ASP A 50 -13.33 -6.99 -11.50
CA ASP A 50 -12.47 -7.20 -12.68
C ASP A 50 -11.51 -6.03 -12.94
N LEU A 51 -11.68 -4.88 -12.27
CA LEU A 51 -10.87 -3.69 -12.48
C LEU A 51 -9.50 -3.85 -11.79
N PRO A 52 -8.38 -3.81 -12.54
CA PRO A 52 -7.06 -3.72 -11.97
C PRO A 52 -6.86 -2.50 -11.08
N GLN A 53 -6.40 -2.75 -9.85
CA GLN A 53 -5.94 -1.70 -8.95
C GLN A 53 -4.46 -1.91 -8.63
N VAL A 54 -3.67 -0.84 -8.73
CA VAL A 54 -2.23 -0.87 -8.44
C VAL A 54 -1.93 0.09 -7.29
N GLY A 55 -1.21 -0.40 -6.28
CA GLY A 55 -0.70 0.38 -5.17
C GLY A 55 0.68 0.91 -5.50
N CYS A 56 0.87 2.23 -5.46
CA CYS A 56 2.17 2.87 -5.51
C CYS A 56 2.46 3.52 -4.16
N PHE A 57 3.69 3.38 -3.66
CA PHE A 57 4.05 3.72 -2.29
C PHE A 57 4.99 4.91 -2.24
N ASP A 58 4.67 5.91 -1.41
CA ASP A 58 5.52 7.10 -1.28
C ASP A 58 6.89 6.72 -0.65
N THR A 59 6.96 5.62 0.11
CA THR A 59 8.21 5.07 0.66
C THR A 59 9.05 4.26 -0.33
N ALA A 60 8.55 3.93 -1.52
CA ALA A 60 9.23 3.03 -2.46
C ALA A 60 10.57 3.60 -2.95
N PHE A 61 10.60 4.89 -3.30
CA PHE A 61 11.80 5.56 -3.82
C PHE A 61 12.99 5.52 -2.83
N HIS A 62 12.70 5.47 -1.54
CA HIS A 62 13.72 5.56 -0.49
C HIS A 62 14.39 4.21 -0.13
N GLN A 63 13.99 3.10 -0.76
CA GLN A 63 14.43 1.75 -0.37
C GLN A 63 15.87 1.42 -0.76
N THR A 64 16.47 2.21 -1.64
CA THR A 64 17.87 2.09 -2.07
C THR A 64 18.82 3.03 -1.30
N ILE A 65 18.32 3.71 -0.26
CA ILE A 65 19.16 4.53 0.61
C ILE A 65 19.96 3.61 1.53
N ASP A 66 21.29 3.63 1.39
CA ASP A 66 22.17 2.87 2.25
C ASP A 66 22.12 3.38 3.70
N PRO A 67 22.23 2.47 4.70
CA PRO A 67 22.38 2.89 6.09
C PRO A 67 23.67 3.68 6.26
N ILE A 68 23.61 4.76 7.04
CA ILE A 68 24.80 5.48 7.46
C ILE A 68 25.54 4.58 8.45
N VAL A 69 26.73 4.12 8.04
CA VAL A 69 27.66 3.35 8.88
C VAL A 69 28.26 4.23 9.96
#